data_AF-A0A370NFP3-F1
#
_entry.id   AF-A0A370NFP3-F1
#
_cell.length_a   1.000
_cell.length_b   1.000
_cell.length_c   1.000
_cell.angle_alpha   90.00
_cell.angle_beta   90.00
_cell.angle_gamma   90.00
#
_symmetry.space_group_name_H-M   'P 1'
#
loop_
_entity.id
_entity.type
_entity.pdbx_description
1 polymer ?
#
loop_
_entity_poly.entity_id
_entity_poly.type
_entity_poly.pdbx_seq_one_letter_code
_entity_poly.pdbx_strand_id
1 'polypeptide(L)'
;MRKFLWIGFISAICCLNAARAVDANMPRLEDFPGGGTFSGKAAKVRLVSVDDKEYATRIREASHQKPNFAGHYVLASWGCGASCLSSVAIDAKTGHVTWVPFTVCCWDVNVQEPIEFRRNSRLIVVHGSRNESGSGTYYYALDKGQFKLIKAVEKVTK
;
A
#
# COMPACT_ATOMS: atom_id res chain seq x y z
N MET A 1 29.70 34.13 62.13
CA MET A 1 30.25 33.04 61.29
C MET A 1 29.46 31.76 61.57
N ARG A 2 28.61 31.33 60.64
CA ARG A 2 28.24 29.91 60.39
C ARG A 2 27.31 29.87 59.20
N LYS A 3 27.85 29.34 58.10
CA LYS A 3 27.18 29.01 56.85
C LYS A 3 26.27 27.81 57.11
N PHE A 4 25.01 27.84 56.70
CA PHE A 4 24.26 26.62 56.43
C PHE A 4 23.41 26.76 55.17
N LEU A 5 23.75 25.88 54.24
CA LEU A 5 23.19 25.57 52.94
C LEU A 5 21.99 24.61 53.13
N TRP A 6 20.88 24.79 52.41
CA TRP A 6 20.06 23.71 51.79
C TRP A 6 18.88 24.32 51.01
N ILE A 7 18.84 24.24 49.66
CA ILE A 7 18.26 23.15 48.83
C ILE A 7 16.77 22.97 49.19
N GLY A 8 15.75 23.32 48.40
CA GLY A 8 15.57 23.21 46.95
C GLY A 8 14.58 22.06 46.67
N PHE A 9 13.36 22.33 46.19
CA PHE A 9 12.47 21.30 45.63
C PHE A 9 11.49 21.93 44.62
N ILE A 10 11.94 22.10 43.37
CA ILE A 10 11.03 22.33 42.23
C ILE A 10 10.80 20.95 41.61
N SER A 11 9.64 20.37 41.88
CA SER A 11 9.20 19.12 41.27
C SER A 11 8.86 19.38 39.81
N ALA A 12 9.81 19.11 38.92
CA ALA A 12 9.56 19.07 37.49
C ALA A 12 8.89 17.73 37.16
N ILE A 13 7.56 17.75 37.02
CA ILE A 13 6.78 16.66 36.45
C ILE A 13 7.18 16.54 34.97
N CYS A 14 8.09 15.61 34.71
CA CYS A 14 8.49 15.23 33.37
C CYS A 14 7.44 14.24 32.83
N CYS A 15 6.48 14.75 32.06
CA CYS A 15 5.60 13.90 31.26
C CYS A 15 6.45 13.21 30.18
N LEU A 16 6.93 12.00 30.45
CA LEU A 16 7.46 11.12 29.41
C LEU A 16 6.29 10.66 28.53
N ASN A 17 6.03 11.40 27.47
CA ASN A 17 5.36 10.85 26.30
C ASN A 17 6.32 9.87 25.63
N ALA A 18 6.23 8.60 25.98
CA ALA A 18 6.86 7.54 25.20
C ALA A 18 6.08 7.37 23.88
N ALA A 19 6.39 8.22 22.90
CA ALA A 19 6.02 7.94 21.52
C ALA A 19 6.68 6.62 21.12
N ARG A 20 5.87 5.61 20.78
CA ARG A 20 6.40 4.35 20.25
C ARG A 20 7.15 4.66 18.96
N ALA A 21 8.45 4.38 18.94
CA ALA A 21 9.22 4.40 17.70
C ALA A 21 8.65 3.31 16.78
N VAL A 22 7.90 3.72 15.77
CA VAL A 22 7.70 2.89 14.58
C VAL A 22 9.09 2.63 14.04
N ASP A 23 9.43 1.36 13.77
CA ASP A 23 10.71 0.96 13.20
C ASP A 23 11.07 1.90 12.04
N ALA A 24 12.10 2.71 12.23
CA ALA A 24 12.48 3.79 11.33
C ALA A 24 12.90 3.29 9.93
N ASN A 25 12.98 1.97 9.73
CA ASN A 25 13.45 1.32 8.51
C ASN A 25 12.33 0.59 7.74
N MET A 26 11.05 0.79 8.08
CA MET A 26 9.93 0.25 7.28
C MET A 26 9.53 1.24 6.18
N PRO A 27 9.39 0.80 4.90
CA PRO A 27 8.91 1.67 3.83
C PRO A 27 7.51 2.22 4.16
N ARG A 28 7.35 3.53 4.12
CA ARG A 28 6.06 4.19 4.38
C ARG A 28 5.48 4.74 3.10
N LEU A 29 4.16 4.87 3.05
CA LEU A 29 3.46 5.37 1.86
C LEU A 29 3.93 6.77 1.45
N GLU A 30 4.26 7.63 2.42
CA GLU A 30 4.78 8.99 2.22
C GLU A 30 6.16 9.06 1.57
N ASP A 31 6.99 8.01 1.72
CA ASP A 31 8.35 7.98 1.16
C ASP A 31 8.35 7.63 -0.35
N PHE A 32 7.18 7.29 -0.90
CA PHE A 32 6.98 6.88 -2.29
C PHE A 32 5.92 7.76 -2.96
N PRO A 33 6.20 9.05 -3.20
CA PRO A 33 5.24 9.95 -3.82
C PRO A 33 4.82 9.44 -5.20
N GLY A 34 3.52 9.50 -5.46
CA GLY A 34 2.93 9.23 -6.77
C GLY A 34 3.21 10.36 -7.77
N GLY A 35 2.69 10.20 -8.98
CA GLY A 35 2.71 11.29 -9.96
C GLY A 35 1.76 12.44 -9.57
N GLY A 36 1.78 13.51 -10.35
CA GLY A 36 0.84 14.62 -10.19
C GLY A 36 -0.62 14.17 -10.25
N THR A 37 -1.49 14.87 -9.53
CA THR A 37 -2.92 14.59 -9.47
C THR A 37 -3.56 14.76 -10.86
N PHE A 38 -4.30 13.74 -11.31
CA PHE A 38 -5.04 13.80 -12.57
C PHE A 38 -6.46 14.33 -12.36
N SER A 39 -6.86 15.29 -13.20
CA SER A 39 -8.18 15.93 -13.21
C SER A 39 -8.87 15.90 -14.59
N GLY A 40 -8.25 15.27 -15.59
CA GLY A 40 -8.79 15.19 -16.94
C GLY A 40 -9.81 14.06 -17.13
N LYS A 41 -10.32 13.94 -18.36
CA LYS A 41 -11.13 12.78 -18.78
C LYS A 41 -10.23 11.55 -18.90
N ALA A 42 -10.58 10.47 -18.21
CA ALA A 42 -9.84 9.21 -18.30
C ALA A 42 -9.84 8.67 -19.74
N ALA A 43 -8.70 8.14 -20.17
CA ALA A 43 -8.57 7.44 -21.44
C ALA A 43 -9.37 6.13 -21.42
N LYS A 44 -9.78 5.68 -22.62
CA LYS A 44 -10.45 4.38 -22.76
C LYS A 44 -9.46 3.27 -22.38
N VAL A 45 -9.88 2.37 -21.50
CA VAL A 45 -9.03 1.24 -21.07
C VAL A 45 -8.67 0.33 -22.24
N ARG A 46 -7.42 -0.13 -22.25
CA ARG A 46 -6.83 -1.00 -23.27
C ARG A 46 -6.74 -2.41 -22.72
N LEU A 47 -7.60 -3.30 -23.21
CA LEU A 47 -7.63 -4.71 -22.82
C LEU A 47 -6.82 -5.52 -23.85
N VAL A 48 -5.58 -5.86 -23.51
CA VAL A 48 -4.62 -6.47 -24.44
C VAL A 48 -4.32 -7.92 -24.07
N SER A 49 -4.05 -8.19 -22.79
CA SER A 49 -3.66 -9.52 -22.32
C SER A 49 -4.86 -10.49 -22.27
N VAL A 50 -4.58 -11.78 -22.02
CA VAL A 50 -5.63 -12.78 -21.78
C VAL A 50 -6.39 -12.43 -20.50
N ASP A 51 -5.67 -12.11 -19.43
CA ASP A 51 -6.25 -11.72 -18.14
C ASP A 51 -7.11 -10.44 -18.27
N ASP A 52 -6.69 -9.46 -19.06
CA ASP A 52 -7.49 -8.26 -19.32
C ASP A 52 -8.86 -8.60 -19.93
N LYS A 53 -8.90 -9.62 -20.80
CA LYS A 53 -10.12 -10.06 -21.47
C LYS A 53 -11.00 -10.88 -20.52
N GLU A 54 -10.39 -11.74 -19.70
CA GLU A 54 -11.08 -12.51 -18.68
C GLU A 54 -11.80 -11.60 -17.67
N TYR A 55 -11.14 -10.51 -17.25
CA TYR A 55 -11.67 -9.55 -16.28
C TYR A 55 -12.18 -8.25 -16.92
N ALA A 56 -12.51 -8.26 -18.21
CA ALA A 56 -12.83 -7.08 -19.00
C ALA A 56 -13.90 -6.17 -18.38
N THR A 57 -14.98 -6.75 -17.85
CA THR A 57 -16.06 -5.98 -17.23
C THR A 57 -15.58 -5.26 -15.98
N ARG A 58 -14.88 -5.96 -15.07
CA ARG A 58 -14.36 -5.40 -13.83
C ARG A 58 -13.34 -4.30 -14.09
N ILE A 59 -12.46 -4.50 -15.07
CA ILE A 59 -11.45 -3.50 -15.47
C ILE A 59 -12.12 -2.25 -16.05
N ARG A 60 -13.16 -2.40 -16.89
CA ARG A 60 -13.91 -1.25 -17.43
C ARG A 60 -14.64 -0.48 -16.33
N GLU A 61 -15.32 -1.18 -15.42
CA GLU A 61 -16.01 -0.57 -14.29
C GLU A 61 -15.03 0.20 -13.38
N ALA A 62 -13.89 -0.42 -13.05
CA ALA A 62 -12.82 0.22 -12.30
C ALA A 62 -12.28 1.47 -13.03
N SER A 63 -12.10 1.41 -14.35
CA SER A 63 -11.57 2.53 -15.13
C SER A 63 -12.43 3.80 -15.09
N HIS A 64 -13.70 3.70 -14.70
CA HIS A 64 -14.59 4.85 -14.52
C HIS A 64 -14.46 5.53 -13.15
N GLN A 65 -13.74 4.91 -12.20
CA GLN A 65 -13.53 5.48 -10.89
C GLN A 65 -12.54 6.65 -10.95
N LYS A 66 -12.60 7.53 -9.93
CA LYS A 66 -11.60 8.60 -9.79
C LYS A 66 -10.25 7.99 -9.41
N PRO A 67 -9.13 8.51 -9.94
CA PRO A 67 -7.80 8.03 -9.55
C PRO A 67 -7.61 8.04 -8.04
N ASN A 68 -7.26 6.88 -7.49
CA ASN A 68 -7.11 6.61 -6.06
C ASN A 68 -5.70 6.09 -5.72
N PHE A 69 -4.79 5.99 -6.70
CA PHE A 69 -3.43 5.48 -6.54
C PHE A 69 -2.44 6.22 -7.46
N ALA A 70 -1.18 6.36 -7.03
CA ALA A 70 -0.07 6.93 -7.81
C ALA A 70 -0.39 8.23 -8.60
N GLY A 71 -1.27 9.07 -8.03
CA GLY A 71 -1.76 10.34 -8.53
C GLY A 71 -2.84 10.25 -9.62
N HIS A 72 -2.66 9.32 -10.55
CA HIS A 72 -3.44 9.22 -11.79
C HIS A 72 -3.82 7.78 -12.16
N TYR A 73 -3.54 6.81 -11.28
CA TYR A 73 -3.97 5.45 -11.46
C TYR A 73 -5.25 5.19 -10.65
N VAL A 74 -6.06 4.26 -11.16
CA VAL A 74 -7.06 3.57 -10.37
C VAL A 74 -6.49 2.21 -9.98
N LEU A 75 -6.24 1.99 -8.69
CA LEU A 75 -5.99 0.66 -8.15
C LEU A 75 -7.34 0.03 -7.77
N ALA A 76 -7.60 -1.16 -8.29
CA ALA A 76 -8.81 -1.91 -8.02
C ALA A 76 -8.49 -3.38 -7.77
N SER A 77 -9.29 -4.00 -6.91
CA SER A 77 -9.16 -5.39 -6.49
C SER A 77 -10.51 -6.11 -6.55
N TRP A 78 -10.49 -7.41 -6.81
CA TRP A 78 -11.68 -8.26 -6.80
C TRP A 78 -11.30 -9.70 -6.46
N GLY A 79 -12.29 -10.50 -6.06
CA GLY A 79 -12.07 -11.92 -5.79
C GLY A 79 -11.69 -12.72 -7.04
N CYS A 80 -10.66 -13.56 -6.93
CA CYS A 80 -10.25 -14.52 -7.97
C CYS A 80 -10.81 -15.95 -7.75
N GLY A 81 -11.59 -16.16 -6.67
CA GLY A 81 -12.01 -17.49 -6.20
C GLY A 81 -11.29 -17.88 -4.92
N ALA A 82 -11.71 -18.96 -4.25
CA ALA A 82 -11.01 -19.55 -3.09
C ALA A 82 -10.48 -18.56 -2.01
N SER A 83 -11.21 -17.46 -1.75
CA SER A 83 -10.81 -16.39 -0.81
C SER A 83 -9.48 -15.69 -1.16
N CYS A 84 -9.15 -15.56 -2.45
CA CYS A 84 -8.04 -14.75 -2.95
C CYS A 84 -8.52 -13.46 -3.65
N LEU A 85 -7.64 -12.46 -3.72
CA LEU A 85 -7.83 -11.21 -4.45
C LEU A 85 -6.85 -11.08 -5.61
N SER A 86 -7.36 -10.66 -6.77
CA SER A 86 -6.59 -10.15 -7.90
C SER A 86 -6.68 -8.63 -7.94
N SER A 87 -5.61 -7.96 -8.37
CA SER A 87 -5.54 -6.49 -8.38
C SER A 87 -4.85 -5.93 -9.60
N VAL A 88 -5.30 -4.75 -10.05
CA VAL A 88 -4.71 -4.00 -11.16
C VAL A 88 -4.58 -2.52 -10.83
N ALA A 89 -3.58 -1.87 -11.42
CA ALA A 89 -3.47 -0.42 -11.53
C ALA A 89 -3.78 -0.01 -12.98
N ILE A 90 -4.82 0.79 -13.18
CA ILE A 90 -5.23 1.31 -14.48
C ILE A 90 -4.76 2.75 -14.60
N ASP A 91 -3.91 3.02 -15.59
CA ASP A 91 -3.44 4.38 -15.89
C ASP A 91 -4.59 5.20 -16.51
N ALA A 92 -5.10 6.21 -15.79
CA ALA A 92 -6.18 7.04 -16.30
C ALA A 92 -5.76 7.93 -17.49
N LYS A 93 -4.47 8.18 -17.70
CA LYS A 93 -3.96 8.98 -18.82
C LYS A 93 -3.86 8.17 -20.11
N THR A 94 -3.49 6.91 -20.01
CA THR A 94 -3.17 6.07 -21.19
C THR A 94 -4.13 4.90 -21.41
N GLY A 95 -4.93 4.57 -20.40
CA GLY A 95 -5.80 3.39 -20.38
C GLY A 95 -5.03 2.07 -20.24
N HIS A 96 -3.73 2.10 -19.96
CA HIS A 96 -2.94 0.89 -19.77
C HIS A 96 -3.28 0.20 -18.44
N VAL A 97 -3.44 -1.12 -18.48
CA VAL A 97 -3.66 -1.96 -17.30
C VAL A 97 -2.33 -2.58 -16.85
N THR A 98 -1.97 -2.37 -15.59
CA THR A 98 -0.81 -2.99 -14.95
C THR A 98 -1.29 -3.93 -13.86
N TRP A 99 -1.02 -5.22 -14.00
CA TRP A 99 -1.38 -6.22 -13.00
C TRP A 99 -0.43 -6.19 -11.80
N VAL A 100 -0.98 -6.36 -10.59
CA VAL A 100 -0.19 -6.83 -9.46
C VAL A 100 0.17 -8.30 -9.76
N PRO A 101 1.45 -8.68 -9.78
CA PRO A 101 1.91 -9.93 -10.42
C PRO A 101 1.66 -11.19 -9.56
N PHE A 102 0.68 -11.15 -8.66
CA PHE A 102 0.30 -12.24 -7.77
C PHE A 102 -1.11 -12.02 -7.22
N THR A 103 -1.75 -13.11 -6.81
CA THR A 103 -2.94 -13.06 -5.97
C THR A 103 -2.56 -12.81 -4.52
N VAL A 104 -3.48 -12.22 -3.76
CA VAL A 104 -3.33 -12.02 -2.32
C VAL A 104 -4.40 -12.85 -1.61
N CYS A 105 -3.99 -13.72 -0.70
CA CYS A 105 -4.90 -14.52 0.13
C CYS A 105 -4.39 -14.57 1.57
N CYS A 106 -5.14 -15.26 2.42
CA CYS A 106 -4.56 -15.87 3.63
C CYS A 106 -3.92 -14.82 4.57
N TRP A 107 -4.53 -13.63 4.63
CA TRP A 107 -4.16 -12.57 5.57
C TRP A 107 -4.75 -12.86 6.96
N ASP A 108 -4.18 -12.24 7.98
CA ASP A 108 -4.68 -12.42 9.35
C ASP A 108 -6.09 -11.82 9.51
N VAL A 109 -6.90 -12.39 10.39
CA VAL A 109 -8.28 -11.94 10.65
C VAL A 109 -8.38 -10.51 11.18
N ASN A 110 -7.29 -9.94 11.69
CA ASN A 110 -7.21 -8.55 12.16
C ASN A 110 -6.80 -7.56 11.05
N VAL A 111 -6.44 -8.04 9.86
CA VAL A 111 -6.16 -7.21 8.69
C VAL A 111 -7.48 -7.00 7.94
N GLN A 112 -7.97 -5.76 7.99
CA GLN A 112 -9.22 -5.39 7.31
C GLN A 112 -9.02 -5.21 5.80
N GLU A 113 -7.93 -4.55 5.41
CA GLU A 113 -7.57 -4.30 4.01
C GLU A 113 -6.23 -4.99 3.72
N PRO A 114 -6.21 -6.13 3.03
CA PRO A 114 -4.96 -6.86 2.77
C PRO A 114 -4.04 -6.16 1.77
N ILE A 115 -4.52 -5.12 1.09
CA ILE A 115 -3.73 -4.27 0.19
C ILE A 115 -3.95 -2.81 0.59
N GLU A 116 -3.00 -2.23 1.31
CA GLU A 116 -3.03 -0.81 1.67
C GLU A 116 -2.41 0.05 0.57
N PHE A 117 -3.06 1.16 0.24
CA PHE A 117 -2.58 2.13 -0.75
C PHE A 117 -3.22 3.50 -0.53
N ARG A 118 -2.64 4.54 -1.15
CA ARG A 118 -3.17 5.90 -1.12
C ARG A 118 -2.98 6.60 -2.45
N ARG A 119 -3.82 7.59 -2.73
CA ARG A 119 -3.81 8.35 -3.99
C ARG A 119 -2.47 9.02 -4.27
N ASN A 120 -1.84 9.59 -3.27
CA ASN A 120 -0.59 10.32 -3.41
C ASN A 120 0.66 9.44 -3.29
N SER A 121 0.49 8.11 -3.19
CA SER A 121 1.61 7.17 -3.10
C SER A 121 1.62 6.23 -4.29
N ARG A 122 2.81 5.85 -4.75
CA ARG A 122 3.02 4.75 -5.71
C ARG A 122 3.38 3.43 -5.03
N LEU A 123 3.34 3.38 -3.70
CA LEU A 123 3.58 2.18 -2.91
C LEU A 123 2.25 1.50 -2.57
N ILE A 124 2.24 0.17 -2.66
CA ILE A 124 1.23 -0.68 -2.04
C ILE A 124 1.89 -1.52 -0.93
N VAL A 125 1.14 -1.76 0.14
CA VAL A 125 1.54 -2.68 1.22
C VAL A 125 0.59 -3.87 1.18
N VAL A 126 1.16 -5.06 1.04
CA VAL A 126 0.41 -6.31 0.89
C VAL A 126 0.60 -7.15 2.14
N HIS A 127 -0.51 -7.57 2.75
CA HIS A 127 -0.54 -8.44 3.92
C HIS A 127 -1.09 -9.81 3.55
N GLY A 128 -0.46 -10.88 4.06
CA GLY A 128 -0.89 -12.26 3.82
C GLY A 128 0.06 -13.03 2.93
N SER A 129 -0.47 -13.92 2.12
CA SER A 129 0.28 -14.78 1.18
C SER A 129 0.22 -14.21 -0.24
N ARG A 130 1.28 -14.44 -1.01
CA ARG A 130 1.34 -14.11 -2.45
C ARG A 130 1.28 -15.41 -3.23
N ASN A 131 0.32 -15.56 -4.15
CA ASN A 131 0.10 -16.83 -4.86
C ASN A 131 0.01 -18.01 -3.87
N GLU A 132 -0.77 -17.81 -2.81
CA GLU A 132 -1.01 -18.83 -1.77
C GLU A 132 0.27 -19.35 -1.09
N SER A 133 1.38 -18.62 -1.22
CA SER A 133 2.70 -18.98 -0.73
C SER A 133 3.32 -17.91 0.16
N GLY A 134 4.06 -18.36 1.18
CA GLY A 134 4.61 -17.52 2.24
C GLY A 134 3.53 -16.83 3.07
N SER A 135 3.92 -16.03 4.04
CA SER A 135 3.01 -15.12 4.76
C SER A 135 3.82 -13.97 5.33
N GLY A 136 3.36 -12.74 5.14
CA GLY A 136 4.14 -11.58 5.58
C GLY A 136 3.51 -10.25 5.23
N THR A 137 4.34 -9.22 5.33
CA THR A 137 4.07 -7.88 4.81
C THR A 137 5.06 -7.56 3.69
N TYR A 138 4.55 -7.20 2.52
CA TYR A 138 5.34 -6.94 1.32
C TYR A 138 5.07 -5.55 0.78
N TYR A 139 6.14 -4.86 0.43
CA TYR A 139 6.09 -3.47 -0.02
C TYR A 139 6.43 -3.45 -1.50
N TYR A 140 5.51 -2.98 -2.35
CA TYR A 140 5.73 -2.91 -3.79
C TYR A 140 5.52 -1.49 -4.29
N ALA A 141 6.47 -0.97 -5.05
CA ALA A 141 6.34 0.33 -5.71
C ALA A 141 6.01 0.14 -7.19
N LEU A 142 5.00 0.87 -7.67
CA LEU A 142 4.77 1.02 -9.11
C LEU A 142 5.90 1.89 -9.68
N ASP A 143 6.63 1.34 -10.65
CA ASP A 143 7.72 2.00 -11.36
C ASP A 143 7.71 1.57 -12.82
N LYS A 144 7.67 2.55 -13.74
CA LYS A 144 7.62 2.32 -15.19
C LYS A 144 6.56 1.29 -15.64
N GLY A 145 5.39 1.32 -15.01
CA GLY A 145 4.27 0.42 -15.33
C GLY A 145 4.43 -1.01 -14.83
N GLN A 146 5.27 -1.24 -13.81
CA GLN A 146 5.47 -2.54 -13.17
C GLN A 146 5.55 -2.39 -11.65
N PHE A 147 5.02 -3.35 -10.91
CA PHE A 147 5.18 -3.42 -9.46
C PHE A 147 6.52 -4.06 -9.11
N LYS A 148 7.40 -3.31 -8.44
CA LYS A 148 8.72 -3.78 -7.99
C LYS A 148 8.73 -3.98 -6.48
N LEU A 149 9.21 -5.13 -6.02
CA LEU A 149 9.38 -5.41 -4.60
C LEU A 149 10.45 -4.47 -4.02
N ILE A 150 10.09 -3.75 -2.96
CA ILE A 150 10.96 -2.86 -2.19
C ILE A 150 11.48 -3.58 -0.95
N LYS A 151 10.59 -4.27 -0.23
CA LYS A 151 10.91 -4.99 1.00
C LYS A 151 9.91 -6.11 1.24
N ALA A 152 10.37 -7.21 1.80
CA ALA A 152 9.55 -8.29 2.32
C ALA A 152 9.86 -8.49 3.80
N VAL A 153 8.82 -8.62 4.62
CA VAL A 153 8.90 -8.97 6.04
C VAL A 153 8.07 -10.22 6.22
N GLU A 154 8.73 -11.38 6.08
CA GLU A 154 8.07 -12.68 6.18
C GLU A 154 7.89 -13.08 7.65
N LYS A 155 6.77 -13.72 7.95
CA LYS A 155 6.54 -14.35 9.24
C LYS A 155 7.41 -15.60 9.30
N VAL A 156 8.10 -15.78 10.43
CA VAL A 156 8.81 -17.04 10.69
C VAL A 156 7.76 -18.14 10.82
N THR A 157 7.76 -19.07 9.87
CA THR A 157 7.00 -20.31 9.99
C THR A 157 7.59 -21.08 11.17
N LYS A 158 6.83 -21.24 12.25
CA LYS A 158 7.21 -22.13 13.36
C LYS A 158 7.16 -23.59 12.93
#